data_AF-A0A1G2MN72-F1
#
_entry.id   AF-A0A1G2MN72-F1
#
_cell.length_a   1.000
_cell.length_b   1.000
_cell.length_c   1.000
_cell.angle_alpha   90.00
_cell.angle_beta   90.00
_cell.angle_gamma   90.00
#
_symmetry.space_group_name_H-M   'P 1'
#
loop_
_entity.id
_entity.type
_entity.pdbx_description
1 polymer ?
#
loop_
_entity_poly.entity_id
_entity_poly.type
_entity_poly.pdbx_seq_one_letter_code
_entity_poly.pdbx_strand_id
1 'polypeptide(L)'
;MKFVLVAGDYAQSEVMEMLGNKLQEKGHAIALFLRRGKKEPLPIEDIRKEIQSSDWLVSGMSNVSDDEVAAVRSAHEYGKLVALYADTFANYRFPAFEPIRGFVKKLFTINQSEADDAASVFPKNTEIVLTGNPRWEEFAFPVFSREEVREQLSVPEDWTIVLCPGDKYLVLLTFTQLPSNMV
;
A
#
# COMPACT_ATOMS: atom_id res chain seq x y z
N MET A 1 -8.09 4.76 -21.81
CA MET A 1 -6.73 4.77 -21.24
C MET A 1 -6.41 3.39 -20.70
N LYS A 2 -5.13 3.03 -20.67
CA LYS A 2 -4.62 1.80 -20.08
C LYS A 2 -3.80 2.11 -18.84
N PHE A 3 -4.11 1.44 -17.74
CA PHE A 3 -3.39 1.54 -16.48
C PHE A 3 -2.71 0.22 -16.15
N VAL A 4 -1.50 0.31 -15.62
CA VAL A 4 -0.81 -0.80 -14.96
C VAL A 4 -0.80 -0.49 -13.47
N LEU A 5 -1.34 -1.38 -12.63
CA LEU A 5 -1.36 -1.22 -11.18
C LEU A 5 -0.45 -2.28 -10.56
N VAL A 6 0.50 -1.84 -9.74
CA VAL A 6 1.52 -2.69 -9.10
C VAL A 6 1.48 -2.48 -7.60
N ALA A 7 1.49 -3.56 -6.82
CA ALA A 7 1.62 -3.48 -5.36
C ALA A 7 2.33 -4.70 -4.78
N GLY A 8 3.29 -4.43 -3.88
CA GLY A 8 4.04 -5.44 -3.13
C GLY A 8 3.27 -5.95 -1.91
N ASP A 9 2.83 -5.03 -1.06
CA ASP A 9 2.20 -5.36 0.21
C ASP A 9 0.74 -5.83 0.07
N TYR A 10 0.24 -6.57 1.07
CA TYR A 10 -1.16 -6.99 1.16
C TYR A 10 -2.12 -5.79 1.17
N ALA A 11 -1.87 -4.80 2.03
CA ALA A 11 -2.75 -3.63 2.18
C ALA A 11 -2.86 -2.83 0.87
N GLN A 12 -1.72 -2.57 0.24
CA GLN A 12 -1.65 -1.84 -1.02
C GLN A 12 -2.24 -2.64 -2.17
N SER A 13 -2.08 -3.97 -2.16
CA SER A 13 -2.67 -4.84 -3.18
C SER A 13 -4.20 -4.75 -3.18
N GLU A 14 -4.82 -4.74 -2.00
CA GLU A 14 -6.28 -4.56 -1.89
C GLU A 14 -6.72 -3.20 -2.44
N VAL A 15 -6.01 -2.11 -2.10
CA VAL A 15 -6.36 -0.79 -2.65
C VAL A 15 -6.18 -0.73 -4.17
N MET A 16 -5.12 -1.32 -4.72
CA MET A 16 -4.91 -1.37 -6.18
C MET A 16 -5.98 -2.20 -6.88
N GLU A 17 -6.46 -3.28 -6.27
CA GLU A 17 -7.60 -4.05 -6.78
C GLU A 17 -8.89 -3.23 -6.78
N MET A 18 -9.20 -2.53 -5.67
CA MET A 18 -10.35 -1.63 -5.59
C MET A 18 -10.28 -0.51 -6.64
N LEU A 19 -9.11 0.11 -6.80
CA LEU A 19 -8.86 1.14 -7.82
C LEU A 19 -9.02 0.56 -9.23
N GLY A 20 -8.47 -0.63 -9.49
CA GLY A 20 -8.60 -1.34 -10.75
C GLY A 20 -10.04 -1.56 -11.15
N ASN A 21 -10.85 -2.08 -10.22
CA ASN A 21 -12.29 -2.27 -10.42
C ASN A 21 -12.99 -0.95 -10.78
N LYS A 22 -12.71 0.13 -10.05
CA LYS A 22 -13.31 1.45 -10.31
C LYS A 22 -12.87 2.08 -11.62
N LEU A 23 -11.62 1.87 -12.05
CA LEU A 23 -11.14 2.35 -13.35
C LEU A 23 -11.75 1.53 -14.49
N GLN A 24 -11.93 0.22 -14.31
CA GLN A 24 -12.58 -0.64 -15.28
C GLN A 24 -14.07 -0.30 -15.45
N GLU A 25 -14.79 -0.02 -14.37
CA GLU A 25 -16.17 0.50 -14.40
C GLU A 25 -16.29 1.78 -15.26
N LYS A 26 -15.22 2.59 -15.32
CA LYS A 26 -15.13 3.81 -16.13
C LYS A 26 -14.66 3.56 -17.58
N GLY A 27 -14.55 2.30 -18.01
CA GLY A 27 -14.17 1.92 -19.37
C GLY A 27 -12.66 2.01 -19.65
N HIS A 28 -11.82 1.92 -18.62
CA HIS A 28 -10.37 1.86 -18.79
C HIS A 28 -9.87 0.40 -18.85
N ALA A 29 -8.78 0.19 -19.59
CA ALA A 29 -8.09 -1.10 -19.63
C ALA A 29 -7.12 -1.19 -18.45
N ILE A 30 -7.12 -2.31 -17.72
CA ILE A 30 -6.33 -2.48 -16.49
C ILE A 30 -5.47 -3.74 -16.59
N ALA A 31 -4.19 -3.61 -16.24
CA ALA A 31 -3.32 -4.74 -15.94
C ALA A 31 -2.95 -4.68 -14.45
N LEU A 32 -3.21 -5.76 -13.71
CA LEU A 32 -2.97 -5.86 -12.26
C LEU A 32 -1.80 -6.79 -11.98
N PHE A 33 -0.84 -6.31 -11.18
CA PHE A 33 0.30 -7.08 -10.69
C PHE A 33 0.39 -6.94 -9.17
N LEU A 34 -0.28 -7.85 -8.47
CA LEU A 34 -0.49 -7.76 -7.03
C LEU A 34 0.21 -8.93 -6.33
N ARG A 35 1.18 -8.61 -5.48
CA ARG A 35 1.96 -9.63 -4.77
C ARG A 35 1.29 -10.06 -3.47
N ARG A 36 0.42 -9.20 -2.90
CA ARG A 36 -0.32 -9.47 -1.65
C ARG A 36 0.58 -9.90 -0.48
N GLY A 37 1.78 -9.33 -0.37
CA GLY A 37 2.75 -9.63 0.69
C GLY A 37 3.42 -11.00 0.61
N LYS A 38 3.25 -11.74 -0.49
CA LYS A 38 3.93 -13.03 -0.72
C LYS A 38 5.45 -12.85 -0.88
N LYS A 39 6.23 -13.93 -0.84
CA LYS A 39 7.71 -13.81 -0.98
C LYS A 39 8.17 -13.82 -2.44
N GLU A 40 7.38 -14.43 -3.30
CA GLU A 40 7.65 -14.55 -4.72
C GLU A 40 7.65 -13.16 -5.38
N PRO A 41 8.67 -12.84 -6.20
CA PRO A 41 8.71 -11.58 -6.92
C PRO A 41 7.62 -11.52 -7.98
N LEU A 42 7.20 -10.31 -8.34
CA LEU A 42 6.31 -10.10 -9.47
C LEU A 42 7.03 -10.39 -10.81
N PRO A 43 6.31 -10.82 -11.86
CA PRO A 43 6.91 -11.10 -13.17
C PRO A 43 7.29 -9.80 -13.87
N ILE A 44 8.48 -9.25 -13.56
CA ILE A 44 8.91 -7.92 -14.01
C ILE A 44 8.93 -7.75 -15.53
N GLU A 45 9.26 -8.81 -16.28
CA GLU A 45 9.26 -8.77 -17.74
C GLU A 45 7.85 -8.62 -18.32
N ASP A 46 6.83 -9.18 -17.67
CA ASP A 46 5.45 -9.02 -18.08
C ASP A 46 4.91 -7.65 -17.66
N ILE A 47 5.30 -7.15 -16.48
CA ILE A 47 5.03 -5.77 -16.07
C ILE A 47 5.59 -4.78 -17.11
N ARG A 48 6.84 -4.96 -17.54
CA ARG A 48 7.48 -4.11 -18.55
C ARG A 48 6.71 -4.07 -19.87
N LYS A 49 6.29 -5.23 -20.39
CA LYS A 49 5.47 -5.32 -21.62
C LYS A 49 4.15 -4.57 -21.47
N GLU A 50 3.49 -4.70 -20.33
CA GLU A 50 2.22 -4.00 -20.07
C GLU A 50 2.43 -2.48 -19.96
N ILE A 51 3.51 -2.03 -19.31
CA ILE A 51 3.84 -0.60 -19.18
C ILE A 51 4.14 0.03 -20.55
N GLN A 52 4.83 -0.65 -21.46
CA GLN A 52 5.14 -0.10 -22.80
C GLN A 52 3.90 0.40 -23.54
N SER A 53 2.77 -0.30 -23.37
CA SER A 53 1.49 0.02 -24.01
C SER A 53 0.53 0.80 -23.10
N SER A 54 0.92 1.13 -21.87
CA SER A 54 0.07 1.86 -20.93
C SER A 54 0.14 3.37 -21.11
N ASP A 55 -0.81 4.09 -20.51
CA ASP A 55 -0.77 5.54 -20.33
C ASP A 55 -0.21 5.90 -18.94
N TRP A 56 -0.59 5.09 -17.93
CA TRP A 56 -0.22 5.28 -16.53
C TRP A 56 0.31 3.99 -15.91
N LEU A 57 1.28 4.16 -15.02
CA LEU A 57 1.62 3.23 -13.96
C LEU A 57 1.13 3.82 -12.64
N VAL A 58 0.44 3.02 -11.82
CA VAL A 58 0.15 3.34 -10.42
C VAL A 58 0.81 2.27 -9.57
N SER A 59 1.67 2.69 -8.63
CA SER A 59 2.39 1.77 -7.75
C SER A 59 2.07 2.04 -6.28
N GLY A 60 2.06 0.98 -5.48
CA GLY A 60 2.18 1.08 -4.03
C GLY A 60 3.54 1.64 -3.61
N MET A 61 3.65 1.96 -2.33
CA MET A 61 4.90 2.35 -1.67
C MET A 61 5.16 1.42 -0.49
N SER A 62 5.62 0.20 -0.72
CA SER A 62 5.83 -0.78 0.35
C SER A 62 7.29 -0.89 0.80
N ASN A 63 7.52 -1.62 1.90
CA ASN A 63 8.85 -2.10 2.29
C ASN A 63 9.32 -3.31 1.45
N VAL A 64 8.45 -3.87 0.61
CA VAL A 64 8.73 -4.96 -0.33
C VAL A 64 8.74 -4.38 -1.75
N SER A 65 9.68 -3.47 -1.98
CA SER A 65 9.57 -2.46 -3.05
C SER A 65 10.41 -2.73 -4.29
N ASP A 66 11.23 -3.78 -4.34
CA ASP A 66 12.11 -4.02 -5.50
C ASP A 66 11.33 -4.07 -6.83
N ASP A 67 10.20 -4.79 -6.84
CA ASP A 67 9.33 -4.90 -8.01
C ASP A 67 8.63 -3.57 -8.34
N GLU A 68 8.19 -2.83 -7.31
CA GLU A 68 7.52 -1.53 -7.43
C GLU A 68 8.47 -0.47 -7.99
N VAL A 69 9.67 -0.39 -7.43
CA VAL A 69 10.74 0.52 -7.88
C VAL A 69 11.18 0.16 -9.30
N ALA A 70 11.33 -1.12 -9.62
CA ALA A 70 11.66 -1.57 -10.97
C ALA A 70 10.56 -1.18 -11.99
N ALA A 71 9.28 -1.34 -11.64
CA ALA A 71 8.16 -0.93 -12.47
C ALA A 71 8.19 0.59 -12.72
N VAL A 72 8.42 1.40 -11.68
CA VAL A 72 8.51 2.86 -11.79
C VAL A 72 9.67 3.29 -12.71
N ARG A 73 10.84 2.66 -12.58
CA ARG A 73 11.97 2.91 -13.48
C ARG A 73 11.62 2.61 -14.93
N SER A 74 11.00 1.46 -15.20
CA SER A 74 10.57 1.10 -16.55
C SER A 74 9.50 2.05 -17.10
N ALA A 75 8.55 2.51 -16.28
CA ALA A 75 7.59 3.52 -16.71
C ALA A 75 8.29 4.84 -17.09
N HIS A 76 9.28 5.28 -16.32
CA HIS A 76 10.08 6.46 -16.65
C HIS A 76 10.85 6.28 -17.98
N GLU A 77 11.52 5.14 -18.16
CA GLU A 77 12.26 4.80 -19.39
C GLU A 77 11.36 4.81 -20.64
N TYR A 78 10.11 4.36 -20.49
CA TYR A 78 9.12 4.35 -21.58
C TYR A 78 8.31 5.65 -21.69
N GLY A 79 8.66 6.70 -20.93
CA GLY A 79 7.98 8.00 -20.97
C GLY A 79 6.54 7.97 -20.48
N LYS A 80 6.18 7.03 -19.59
CA LYS A 80 4.84 6.86 -19.05
C LYS A 80 4.63 7.69 -17.79
N LEU A 81 3.38 8.02 -17.52
CA LEU A 81 3.02 8.76 -16.31
C LEU A 81 3.03 7.82 -15.11
N VAL A 82 3.62 8.28 -14.00
CA VAL A 82 3.73 7.50 -12.77
C VAL A 82 2.92 8.17 -11.66
N ALA A 83 2.10 7.38 -10.98
CA ALA A 83 1.52 7.72 -9.71
C ALA A 83 1.99 6.76 -8.61
N LEU A 84 2.24 7.29 -7.41
CA LEU A 84 2.52 6.50 -6.22
C LEU A 84 1.38 6.63 -5.21
N TYR A 85 1.11 5.56 -4.47
CA TYR A 85 0.14 5.54 -3.38
C TYR A 85 0.81 5.25 -2.04
N ALA A 86 0.83 6.26 -1.18
CA ALA A 86 1.29 6.15 0.21
C ALA A 86 0.09 5.82 1.10
N ASP A 87 -0.18 4.51 1.29
CA ASP A 87 -1.39 4.00 1.96
C ASP A 87 -1.35 4.04 3.50
N THR A 88 -0.21 4.35 4.10
CA THR A 88 -0.08 4.51 5.55
C THR A 88 0.95 5.59 5.90
N PHE A 89 1.06 5.88 7.19
CA PHE A 89 1.92 6.93 7.74
C PHE A 89 3.38 6.78 7.31
N ALA A 90 3.97 7.88 6.87
CA ALA A 90 5.37 8.02 6.47
C ALA A 90 5.85 7.15 5.29
N ASN A 91 4.96 6.46 4.56
CA ASN A 91 5.35 5.68 3.37
C ASN A 91 6.05 6.54 2.31
N TYR A 92 5.66 7.81 2.19
CA TYR A 92 6.29 8.77 1.27
C TYR A 92 7.80 8.97 1.53
N ARG A 93 8.29 8.60 2.73
CA ARG A 93 9.70 8.65 3.14
C ARG A 93 10.48 7.36 2.91
N PHE A 94 9.87 6.29 2.40
CA PHE A 94 10.58 5.01 2.23
C PHE A 94 11.85 5.16 1.38
N PRO A 95 13.04 4.78 1.92
CA PRO A 95 14.32 5.02 1.24
C PRO A 95 14.42 4.39 -0.15
N ALA A 96 13.80 3.23 -0.37
CA ALA A 96 13.80 2.55 -1.66
C ALA A 96 13.19 3.41 -2.80
N PHE A 97 12.27 4.32 -2.48
CA PHE A 97 11.62 5.20 -3.44
C PHE A 97 12.34 6.55 -3.62
N GLU A 98 13.30 6.90 -2.76
CA GLU A 98 14.02 8.16 -2.84
C GLU A 98 14.64 8.42 -4.23
N PRO A 99 15.32 7.46 -4.88
CA PRO A 99 15.93 7.68 -6.19
C PRO A 99 14.93 7.86 -7.33
N ILE A 100 13.64 7.56 -7.12
CA ILE A 100 12.60 7.58 -8.16
C ILE A 100 11.55 8.66 -7.93
N ARG A 101 11.62 9.44 -6.85
CA ARG A 101 10.69 10.57 -6.59
C ARG A 101 10.64 11.56 -7.76
N GLY A 102 11.77 11.73 -8.46
CA GLY A 102 11.90 12.55 -9.67
C GLY A 102 10.98 12.15 -10.83
N PHE A 103 10.50 10.91 -10.87
CA PHE A 103 9.71 10.36 -11.97
C PHE A 103 8.21 10.48 -11.73
N VAL A 104 7.81 10.84 -10.52
CA VAL A 104 6.44 10.74 -10.04
C VAL A 104 5.66 11.97 -10.48
N LYS A 105 4.57 11.74 -11.22
CA LYS A 105 3.64 12.81 -11.61
C LYS A 105 2.62 13.10 -10.52
N LYS A 106 2.11 12.04 -9.86
CA LYS A 106 1.13 12.15 -8.78
C LYS A 106 1.53 11.32 -7.56
N LEU A 107 1.35 11.88 -6.38
CA LEU A 107 1.44 11.16 -5.11
C LEU A 107 0.09 11.23 -4.41
N PHE A 108 -0.50 10.07 -4.13
CA PHE A 108 -1.73 9.96 -3.36
C PHE A 108 -1.39 9.72 -1.89
N THR A 109 -1.96 10.52 -0.98
CA THR A 109 -1.72 10.46 0.47
C THR A 109 -3.01 10.30 1.26
N ILE A 110 -2.88 9.76 2.48
CA ILE A 110 -4.04 9.42 3.34
C ILE A 110 -4.64 10.61 4.10
N ASN A 111 -3.91 11.70 4.31
CA ASN A 111 -4.39 12.86 5.05
C ASN A 111 -3.53 14.11 4.78
N GLN A 112 -3.94 15.25 5.35
CA GLN A 112 -3.29 16.54 5.11
C GLN A 112 -1.87 16.59 5.69
N SER A 113 -1.65 16.03 6.89
CA SER A 113 -0.32 15.99 7.50
C SER A 113 0.69 15.25 6.63
N GLU A 114 0.29 14.11 6.07
CA GLU A 114 1.12 13.32 5.16
C GLU A 114 1.36 14.06 3.83
N ALA A 115 0.38 14.79 3.34
CA ALA A 115 0.52 15.61 2.13
C ALA A 115 1.52 16.76 2.33
N ASP A 116 1.41 17.49 3.44
CA ASP A 116 2.28 18.61 3.80
C ASP A 116 3.73 18.14 3.97
N ASP A 117 3.92 17.02 4.67
CA ASP A 117 5.25 16.46 4.84
C ASP A 117 5.82 15.89 3.52
N ALA A 118 5.00 15.26 2.69
CA ALA A 118 5.45 14.74 1.40
C ALA A 118 5.91 15.85 0.45
N ALA A 119 5.29 17.04 0.53
CA ALA A 119 5.68 18.21 -0.26
C ALA A 119 7.12 18.68 0.02
N SER A 120 7.68 18.32 1.19
CA SER A 120 9.07 18.64 1.54
C SER A 120 10.11 17.74 0.86
N VAL A 121 9.72 16.53 0.42
CA VAL A 121 10.64 15.53 -0.15
C VAL A 121 10.38 15.18 -1.61
N PHE A 122 9.17 15.45 -2.13
CA PHE A 122 8.86 15.27 -3.54
C PHE A 122 9.16 16.55 -4.35
N PRO A 123 9.59 16.40 -5.62
CA PRO A 123 9.79 17.53 -6.51
C PRO A 123 8.53 18.40 -6.67
N LYS A 124 8.71 19.72 -6.87
CA LYS A 124 7.60 20.69 -7.02
C LYS A 124 6.63 20.40 -8.17
N ASN A 125 7.05 19.63 -9.18
CA ASN A 125 6.20 19.23 -10.31
C ASN A 125 5.36 17.97 -10.03
N THR A 126 5.53 17.34 -8.86
CA THR A 126 4.68 16.26 -8.36
C THR A 126 3.38 16.86 -7.83
N GLU A 127 2.25 16.40 -8.34
CA GLU A 127 0.94 16.75 -7.79
C GLU A 127 0.64 15.85 -6.60
N ILE A 128 0.52 16.42 -5.40
CA ILE A 128 0.15 15.69 -4.19
C ILE A 128 -1.37 15.76 -4.04
N VAL A 129 -2.02 14.61 -3.94
CA VAL A 129 -3.48 14.46 -3.92
C VAL A 129 -3.89 13.75 -2.64
N LEU A 130 -4.75 14.39 -1.86
CA LEU A 130 -5.33 13.82 -0.65
C LEU A 130 -6.50 12.90 -1.04
N THR A 131 -6.35 11.60 -0.81
CA THR A 131 -7.37 10.59 -1.17
C THR A 131 -7.95 9.85 0.02
N GLY A 132 -7.26 9.85 1.16
CA GLY A 132 -7.59 8.91 2.23
C GLY A 132 -7.06 7.51 1.96
N ASN A 133 -7.42 6.58 2.83
CA ASN A 133 -7.22 5.15 2.63
C ASN A 133 -8.59 4.47 2.42
N PRO A 134 -8.91 3.98 1.22
CA PRO A 134 -10.18 3.30 0.95
C PRO A 134 -10.44 2.10 1.87
N ARG A 135 -9.40 1.40 2.33
CA ARG A 135 -9.55 0.29 3.29
C ARG A 135 -9.98 0.77 4.67
N TRP A 136 -9.71 2.04 5.01
CA TRP A 136 -10.10 2.58 6.31
C TRP A 136 -11.55 3.06 6.34
N GLU A 137 -12.18 3.25 5.19
CA GLU A 137 -13.60 3.58 5.12
C GLU A 137 -14.46 2.46 5.72
N GLU A 138 -14.06 1.19 5.54
CA GLU A 138 -14.74 0.03 6.13
C GLU A 138 -14.68 0.02 7.68
N PHE A 139 -13.67 0.65 8.30
CA PHE A 139 -13.62 0.81 9.76
C PHE A 139 -14.59 1.87 10.27
N ALA A 140 -14.94 2.86 9.45
CA ALA A 140 -15.92 3.88 9.82
C ALA A 140 -17.36 3.36 9.71
N PHE A 141 -17.59 2.32 8.90
CA PHE A 141 -18.89 1.71 8.66
C PHE A 141 -18.83 0.18 8.82
N PRO A 142 -18.72 -0.33 10.06
CA PRO A 142 -18.58 -1.77 10.30
C PRO A 142 -19.78 -2.55 9.76
N VAL A 143 -19.50 -3.66 9.06
CA VAL A 143 -20.51 -4.53 8.44
C VAL A 143 -21.31 -5.32 9.49
N PHE A 144 -20.69 -5.61 10.63
CA PHE A 144 -21.28 -6.37 11.72
C PHE A 144 -21.38 -5.52 12.98
N SER A 145 -22.48 -5.69 13.69
CA SER A 145 -22.64 -5.24 15.07
C SER A 145 -21.71 -6.01 16.02
N ARG A 146 -21.55 -5.48 17.24
CA ARG A 146 -20.77 -6.14 18.30
C ARG A 146 -21.38 -7.50 18.62
N GLU A 147 -22.70 -7.58 18.67
CA GLU A 147 -23.49 -8.75 19.02
C GLU A 147 -23.26 -9.86 17.97
N GLU A 148 -23.34 -9.52 16.68
CA GLU A 148 -23.12 -10.48 15.58
C GLU A 148 -21.69 -11.04 15.56
N VAL A 149 -20.67 -10.21 15.79
CA VAL A 149 -19.27 -10.70 15.85
C VAL A 149 -19.07 -11.65 17.03
N ARG A 150 -19.67 -11.36 18.18
CA ARG A 150 -19.58 -12.21 19.37
C ARG A 150 -20.27 -13.55 19.16
N GLU A 151 -21.45 -13.54 18.54
CA GLU A 151 -22.16 -14.77 18.18
C GLU A 151 -21.33 -15.63 17.23
N GLN A 152 -20.79 -15.04 16.15
CA GLN A 152 -19.95 -15.75 15.19
C GLN A 152 -18.69 -16.38 15.82
N LEU A 153 -18.07 -15.67 16.77
CA LEU A 153 -16.88 -16.14 17.48
C LEU A 153 -17.22 -17.01 18.70
N SER A 154 -18.51 -17.26 18.97
CA SER A 154 -19.00 -17.99 20.15
C SER A 154 -18.47 -17.41 21.47
N VAL A 155 -18.41 -16.08 21.59
CA VAL A 155 -17.94 -15.37 22.79
C VAL A 155 -19.11 -14.81 23.61
N PRO A 156 -19.36 -15.31 24.83
CA PRO A 156 -20.43 -14.82 25.72
C PRO A 156 -20.32 -13.32 26.01
N GLU A 157 -21.41 -12.58 26.13
CA GLU A 157 -21.40 -11.11 26.32
C GLU A 157 -20.59 -10.61 27.53
N ASP A 158 -20.52 -11.41 28.59
CA ASP A 158 -19.84 -11.13 29.85
C ASP A 158 -18.32 -11.31 29.79
N TRP A 159 -17.79 -11.85 28.70
CA TRP A 159 -16.34 -12.03 28.54
C TRP A 159 -15.64 -10.74 28.08
N THR A 160 -14.47 -10.48 28.64
CA THR A 160 -13.57 -9.43 28.12
C THR A 160 -12.73 -10.02 26.99
N ILE A 161 -12.83 -9.45 25.79
CA ILE A 161 -11.97 -9.82 24.66
C ILE A 161 -10.76 -8.88 24.65
N VAL A 162 -9.56 -9.46 24.66
CA VAL A 162 -8.31 -8.73 24.45
C VAL A 162 -7.79 -9.09 23.07
N LEU A 163 -7.83 -8.13 22.13
CA LEU A 163 -7.25 -8.31 20.81
C LEU A 163 -5.75 -8.02 20.89
N CYS A 164 -4.93 -9.01 20.55
CA CYS A 164 -3.48 -8.87 20.44
C CYS A 164 -3.10 -9.05 18.96
N PRO A 165 -3.20 -8.01 18.12
CA PRO A 165 -2.82 -8.13 16.73
C PRO A 165 -1.29 -8.33 16.67
N GLY A 166 -0.87 -9.50 16.18
CA GLY A 166 0.54 -9.74 15.89
C GLY A 166 1.00 -8.82 14.76
N ASP A 167 2.22 -8.30 14.85
CA ASP A 167 2.87 -7.61 13.76
C ASP A 167 3.51 -8.61 12.76
N LYS A 168 3.81 -8.12 11.55
CA LYS A 168 4.55 -8.88 10.52
C LYS A 168 5.97 -9.26 10.98
N TYR A 169 6.44 -8.67 12.06
CA TYR A 169 7.68 -9.04 12.71
C TYR A 169 7.32 -9.81 13.96
N LEU A 170 7.43 -11.14 13.91
CA LEU A 170 7.69 -11.88 15.15
C LEU A 170 8.97 -11.29 15.76
N VAL A 171 8.85 -10.29 16.62
CA VAL A 171 9.84 -10.06 17.64
C VAL A 171 9.72 -11.32 18.47
N LEU A 172 10.55 -12.32 18.12
CA LEU A 172 11.07 -13.26 19.09
C LEU A 172 11.75 -12.38 20.14
N LEU A 173 10.96 -11.83 21.06
CA LEU A 173 11.42 -11.55 22.40
C LEU A 173 11.77 -12.93 22.92
N THR A 174 12.98 -13.39 22.58
CA THR A 174 13.70 -14.28 23.46
C THR A 174 13.64 -13.60 24.81
N PHE A 175 12.82 -14.16 25.70
CA PHE A 175 12.91 -13.95 27.13
C PHE A 175 14.28 -14.47 27.60
N THR A 176 15.37 -13.90 27.10
CA THR A 176 16.70 -14.07 27.65
C THR A 176 16.85 -12.98 28.70
N GLN A 177 16.50 -13.40 29.92
CA GLN A 177 16.97 -12.87 31.19
C GLN A 177 16.51 -11.46 31.54
N LEU A 178 15.40 -11.38 32.29
CA LEU A 178 15.28 -10.36 33.32
C LEU A 178 16.52 -10.46 34.23
N PRO A 179 17.28 -9.37 34.47
CA PRO A 179 18.39 -9.41 35.40
C PRO A 179 17.85 -9.78 36.79
N SER A 180 18.40 -10.85 37.36
CA SER A 180 18.02 -11.47 38.64
C SER A 180 18.30 -10.61 39.88
N ASN A 181 18.48 -9.30 39.75
CA ASN A 181 18.89 -8.41 40.83
C ASN A 181 17.86 -7.29 41.03
N MET A 182 16.65 -7.67 41.45
CA MET A 182 15.78 -6.80 42.26
C MET A 182 15.02 -7.68 43.27
N VAL A 183 15.69 -7.96 44.38
CA VAL A 183 15.12 -8.24 45.70
C VAL A 183 15.80 -7.29 46.67
#